data_AF-A0A9E5U1F1-F1
#
_entry.id   AF-A0A9E5U1F1-F1
#
_cell.length_a   1.000
_cell.length_b   1.000
_cell.length_c   1.000
_cell.angle_alpha   90.00
_cell.angle_beta   90.00
_cell.angle_gamma   90.00
#
_symmetry.space_group_name_H-M   'P 1'
#
loop_
_entity.id
_entity.type
_entity.pdbx_description
1 polymer ?
#
loop_
_entity_poly.entity_id
_entity_poly.type
_entity_poly.pdbx_seq_one_letter_code
_entity_poly.pdbx_strand_id
1 'polypeptide(L)'
;MNRFPSCAAARMHSRFHITRFMREIRRIRAQHAKSSKAFRGVERRAGVYATFVSLALAATLCLPAAAALAADTPRRGGILTFVVASYPPSFDAHREYTFAMLQPTRPFYSVLIRVNPDNPSSTSDFVGDLALEVPKPTDGGRKYTFRLRDNARFWNGEPVTARDVVASFNK
;
A
#
# COMPACT_ATOMS: atom_id res chain seq x y z
N MET A 1 44.37 -16.10 -63.91
CA MET A 1 44.15 -15.77 -65.34
C MET A 1 43.80 -14.31 -65.44
N ASN A 2 44.69 -13.57 -66.07
CA ASN A 2 44.65 -12.12 -66.28
C ASN A 2 43.54 -11.73 -67.26
N ARG A 3 42.94 -10.54 -67.07
CA ARG A 3 43.06 -9.39 -67.99
C ARG A 3 42.11 -8.26 -67.60
N PHE A 4 42.68 -7.12 -67.22
CA PHE A 4 42.08 -5.81 -67.44
C PHE A 4 42.43 -5.35 -68.86
N PRO A 5 41.56 -4.59 -69.55
CA PRO A 5 42.00 -3.68 -70.60
C PRO A 5 41.79 -2.22 -70.20
N SER A 6 42.94 -1.54 -70.17
CA SER A 6 43.25 -0.19 -70.65
C SER A 6 42.12 0.83 -70.86
N CYS A 7 42.29 1.94 -70.15
CA CYS A 7 41.63 3.21 -70.32
C CYS A 7 42.31 4.01 -71.45
N ALA A 8 41.54 4.49 -72.43
CA ALA A 8 41.98 5.54 -73.36
C ALA A 8 41.27 6.85 -73.00
N ALA A 9 42.07 7.89 -72.76
CA ALA A 9 41.63 9.20 -72.35
C ALA A 9 41.13 10.05 -73.53
N ALA A 10 40.04 10.78 -73.31
CA ALA A 10 39.70 11.96 -74.11
C ALA A 10 39.36 13.11 -73.15
N ARG A 11 40.28 14.09 -73.08
CA ARG A 11 40.01 15.42 -72.53
C ARG A 11 39.06 16.17 -73.48
N MET A 12 38.21 17.03 -72.93
CA MET A 12 38.26 18.50 -73.06
C MET A 12 36.86 19.13 -72.96
N HIS A 13 36.81 20.38 -72.48
CA HIS A 13 35.65 21.28 -72.31
C HIS A 13 34.98 21.35 -70.92
N SER A 14 35.85 21.65 -69.95
CA SER A 14 35.56 22.40 -68.73
C SER A 14 35.29 23.87 -69.06
N ARG A 15 34.16 24.41 -68.56
CA ARG A 15 34.06 25.72 -67.85
C ARG A 15 32.62 26.22 -67.65
N PHE A 16 31.62 25.67 -68.33
CA PHE A 16 30.22 26.13 -68.19
C PHE A 16 29.39 25.42 -67.10
N HIS A 17 29.88 24.29 -66.57
CA HIS A 17 29.11 23.44 -65.63
C HIS A 17 29.25 23.81 -64.15
N ILE A 18 30.32 24.51 -63.73
CA ILE A 18 30.65 24.67 -62.31
C ILE A 18 29.73 25.68 -61.59
N THR A 19 29.39 26.81 -62.22
CA THR A 19 28.53 27.84 -61.62
C THR A 19 27.07 27.39 -61.50
N ARG A 20 26.57 26.62 -62.47
CA ARG A 20 25.22 26.02 -62.44
C ARG A 20 25.12 24.94 -61.35
N PHE A 21 26.15 24.11 -61.20
CA PHE A 21 26.22 23.07 -60.17
C PHE A 21 26.28 23.65 -58.74
N MET A 22 27.09 24.67 -58.51
CA MET A 22 27.21 25.32 -57.19
C MET A 22 25.93 26.04 -56.74
N ARG A 23 25.12 26.54 -57.68
CA ARG A 23 23.83 27.19 -57.38
C ARG A 23 22.77 26.16 -56.99
N GLU A 24 22.81 24.97 -57.59
CA GLU A 24 21.91 23.87 -57.27
C GLU A 24 22.24 23.22 -55.91
N ILE A 25 23.51 23.04 -55.58
CA ILE A 25 23.92 22.56 -54.26
C ILE A 25 23.47 23.50 -53.14
N ARG A 26 23.52 24.82 -53.35
CA ARG A 26 23.01 25.80 -52.37
C ARG A 26 21.49 25.69 -52.18
N ARG A 27 20.73 25.44 -53.25
CA ARG A 27 19.28 25.21 -53.16
C ARG A 27 18.95 23.94 -52.39
N ILE A 28 19.65 22.85 -52.69
CA ILE A 28 19.47 21.56 -52.01
C ILE A 28 19.78 21.70 -50.51
N ARG A 29 20.90 22.34 -50.13
CA ARG A 29 21.23 22.57 -48.71
C ARG A 29 20.19 23.44 -47.97
N ALA A 30 19.63 24.44 -48.63
CA ALA A 30 18.58 25.29 -48.04
C ALA A 30 17.26 24.52 -47.84
N GLN A 31 16.92 23.61 -48.75
CA GLN A 31 15.73 22.74 -48.62
C GLN A 31 15.89 21.75 -47.46
N HIS A 32 17.05 21.11 -47.31
CA HIS A 32 17.32 20.23 -46.17
C HIS A 32 17.30 20.97 -44.82
N ALA A 33 17.78 22.21 -44.76
CA ALA A 33 17.76 23.01 -43.53
C ALA A 33 16.35 23.47 -43.12
N LYS A 34 15.45 23.74 -44.08
CA LYS A 34 14.03 24.02 -43.79
C LYS A 34 13.29 22.76 -43.30
N SER A 35 13.58 21.60 -43.91
CA SER A 35 12.95 20.33 -43.54
C SER A 35 13.31 19.87 -42.13
N SER A 36 14.55 20.10 -41.67
CA SER A 36 14.99 19.69 -40.32
C SER A 36 14.38 20.53 -39.19
N LYS A 37 14.09 21.81 -39.45
CA LYS A 37 13.46 22.71 -38.47
C LYS A 37 11.95 22.45 -38.31
N ALA A 38 11.26 22.09 -39.40
CA ALA A 38 9.85 21.74 -39.35
C ALA A 38 9.59 20.43 -38.57
N PHE A 39 10.48 19.44 -38.72
CA PHE A 39 10.37 18.15 -38.03
C PHE A 39 10.55 18.29 -36.50
N ARG A 40 11.51 19.10 -36.05
CA ARG A 40 11.74 19.39 -34.61
C ARG A 40 10.61 20.14 -33.92
N GLY A 41 9.76 20.86 -34.65
CA GLY A 41 8.61 21.61 -34.08
C GLY A 41 7.40 20.74 -33.77
N VAL A 42 7.21 19.65 -34.53
CA VAL A 42 6.10 18.70 -34.36
C VAL A 42 6.34 17.77 -33.18
N GLU A 43 7.59 17.32 -32.97
CA GLU A 43 7.96 16.42 -31.86
C GLU A 43 7.78 17.06 -30.48
N ARG A 44 8.06 18.37 -30.33
CA ARG A 44 7.91 19.07 -29.03
C ARG A 44 6.45 19.27 -28.61
N ARG A 45 5.52 19.38 -29.56
CA ARG A 45 4.08 19.51 -29.27
C ARG A 45 3.48 18.15 -28.93
N ALA A 46 3.82 17.11 -29.69
CA ALA A 46 3.34 15.75 -29.44
C ALA A 46 3.80 15.18 -28.08
N GLY A 47 5.03 15.48 -27.63
CA GLY A 47 5.53 15.02 -26.33
C GLY A 47 4.80 15.62 -25.11
N VAL A 48 4.34 16.88 -25.22
CA VAL A 48 3.56 17.53 -24.15
C VAL A 48 2.14 16.95 -24.09
N TYR A 49 1.47 16.76 -25.23
CA TYR A 49 0.15 16.13 -25.25
C TYR A 49 0.20 14.67 -24.80
N ALA A 50 1.23 13.91 -25.20
CA ALA A 50 1.41 12.53 -24.76
C ALA A 50 1.64 12.43 -23.24
N THR A 51 2.40 13.36 -22.65
CA THR A 51 2.61 13.40 -21.19
C THR A 51 1.35 13.80 -20.43
N PHE A 52 0.58 14.79 -20.90
CA PHE A 52 -0.71 15.15 -20.29
C PHE A 52 -1.75 14.03 -20.38
N VAL A 53 -1.84 13.32 -21.52
CA VAL A 53 -2.74 12.16 -21.67
C VAL A 53 -2.31 11.00 -20.77
N SER A 54 -1.01 10.77 -20.62
CA SER A 54 -0.48 9.74 -19.72
C SER A 54 -0.75 10.06 -18.25
N LEU A 55 -0.61 11.34 -17.85
CA LEU A 55 -0.92 11.80 -16.50
C LEU A 55 -2.42 11.73 -16.19
N ALA A 56 -3.27 12.11 -17.15
CA ALA A 56 -4.72 12.00 -17.02
C ALA A 56 -5.17 10.54 -16.91
N LEU A 57 -4.58 9.64 -17.70
CA LEU A 57 -4.86 8.21 -17.64
C LEU A 57 -4.42 7.61 -16.30
N ALA A 58 -3.22 7.97 -15.82
CA ALA A 58 -2.73 7.55 -14.50
C ALA A 58 -3.62 8.07 -13.35
N ALA A 59 -4.09 9.31 -13.42
CA ALA A 59 -5.01 9.87 -12.43
C ALA A 59 -6.37 9.13 -12.44
N THR A 60 -6.92 8.82 -13.61
CA THR A 60 -8.17 8.05 -13.73
C THR A 60 -8.05 6.60 -13.24
N LEU A 61 -6.88 5.97 -13.39
CA LEU A 61 -6.63 4.62 -12.84
C LEU A 61 -6.39 4.62 -11.32
N CYS A 62 -5.88 5.71 -10.74
CA CYS A 62 -5.66 5.80 -9.29
C CYS A 62 -6.92 6.16 -8.47
N LEU A 63 -7.90 6.83 -9.06
CA LEU A 63 -9.15 7.22 -8.39
C LEU A 63 -9.97 6.05 -7.79
N PRO A 64 -10.20 4.91 -8.49
CA PRO A 64 -10.94 3.80 -7.90
C PRO A 64 -10.17 3.05 -6.79
N ALA A 65 -8.83 3.12 -6.77
CA ALA A 65 -8.03 2.52 -5.71
C ALA A 65 -8.16 3.26 -4.36
N ALA A 66 -8.43 4.58 -4.40
CA ALA A 66 -8.65 5.37 -3.20
C ALA A 66 -10.00 5.06 -2.52
N ALA A 67 -11.03 4.70 -3.29
CA ALA A 67 -12.34 4.32 -2.76
C ALA A 67 -12.32 2.95 -2.06
N ALA A 68 -11.44 2.04 -2.49
CA ALA A 68 -11.27 0.72 -1.88
C ALA A 68 -10.58 0.74 -0.50
N LEU A 69 -9.99 1.87 -0.10
CA LEU A 69 -9.36 2.07 1.21
C LEU A 69 -10.30 2.71 2.24
N ALA A 70 -11.52 3.07 1.85
CA ALA A 70 -12.52 3.53 2.81
C ALA A 70 -13.01 2.33 3.62
N ALA A 71 -12.68 2.31 4.92
CA ALA A 71 -13.19 1.32 5.84
C ALA A 71 -14.72 1.38 5.86
N ASP A 72 -15.37 0.24 5.56
CA ASP A 72 -16.82 0.15 5.55
C ASP A 72 -17.35 0.38 6.97
N THR A 73 -18.49 1.07 7.10
CA THR A 73 -19.05 1.38 8.43
C THR A 73 -19.52 0.07 9.09
N PRO A 74 -19.08 -0.26 10.33
CA PRO A 74 -19.48 -1.52 10.97
C PRO A 74 -21.00 -1.65 11.11
N ARG A 75 -21.57 -2.67 10.47
CA ARG A 75 -23.00 -3.00 10.59
C ARG A 75 -23.23 -3.84 11.84
N ARG A 76 -24.18 -3.44 12.67
CA ARG A 76 -24.58 -4.21 13.87
C ARG A 76 -25.73 -5.16 13.54
N GLY A 77 -25.74 -6.32 14.21
CA GLY A 77 -26.79 -7.34 14.09
C GLY A 77 -26.45 -8.45 13.09
N GLY A 78 -27.22 -9.55 13.14
CA GLY A 78 -27.03 -10.76 12.33
C GLY A 78 -26.51 -11.95 13.14
N ILE A 79 -26.25 -13.05 12.43
CA ILE A 79 -25.68 -14.28 13.00
C ILE A 79 -24.26 -14.44 12.47
N LEU A 80 -23.29 -14.47 13.37
CA LEU A 80 -21.90 -14.82 13.04
C LEU A 80 -21.73 -16.34 13.10
N THR A 81 -21.67 -16.99 11.94
CA THR A 81 -21.29 -18.41 11.86
C THR A 81 -19.78 -18.53 11.96
N PHE A 82 -19.30 -19.05 13.09
CA PHE A 82 -17.87 -19.20 13.37
C PHE A 82 -17.50 -20.69 13.44
N VAL A 83 -16.57 -21.13 12.58
CA VAL A 83 -16.13 -22.52 12.51
C VAL A 83 -14.86 -22.69 13.33
N VAL A 84 -14.85 -23.67 14.24
CA VAL A 84 -13.72 -24.01 15.10
C VAL A 84 -13.38 -25.48 14.91
N ALA A 85 -12.09 -25.82 14.84
CA ALA A 85 -11.65 -27.16 14.43
C ALA A 85 -11.89 -28.28 15.46
N SER A 86 -12.30 -27.93 16.69
CA SER A 86 -12.61 -28.91 17.75
C SER A 86 -13.51 -28.28 18.82
N TYR A 87 -14.11 -29.13 19.64
CA TYR A 87 -14.84 -28.72 20.85
C TYR A 87 -13.86 -28.55 22.02
N PRO A 88 -14.00 -27.50 22.86
CA PRO A 88 -13.14 -27.32 24.02
C PRO A 88 -13.44 -28.35 25.12
N PRO A 89 -12.44 -28.89 25.82
CA PRO A 89 -12.67 -29.85 26.91
C PRO A 89 -13.37 -29.22 28.12
N SER A 90 -13.18 -27.92 28.37
CA SER A 90 -13.97 -27.15 29.33
C SER A 90 -14.04 -25.67 28.93
N PHE A 91 -14.92 -24.91 29.59
CA PHE A 91 -15.05 -23.45 29.39
C PHE A 91 -14.32 -22.62 30.45
N ASP A 92 -13.51 -23.25 31.32
CA ASP A 92 -12.75 -22.53 32.34
C ASP A 92 -11.42 -21.99 31.79
N ALA A 93 -11.33 -20.67 31.62
CA ALA A 93 -10.15 -19.98 31.08
C ALA A 93 -8.90 -20.12 31.94
N HIS A 94 -9.01 -20.55 33.21
CA HIS A 94 -7.85 -20.85 34.04
C HIS A 94 -7.30 -22.27 33.79
N ARG A 95 -8.12 -23.18 33.26
CA ARG A 95 -7.72 -24.57 32.99
C ARG A 95 -7.31 -24.81 31.54
N GLU A 96 -7.93 -24.07 30.62
CA GLU A 96 -7.76 -24.29 29.18
C GLU A 96 -6.99 -23.20 28.49
N TYR A 97 -6.10 -23.59 27.59
CA TYR A 97 -5.31 -22.70 26.73
C TYR A 97 -5.42 -23.06 25.24
N THR A 98 -6.39 -23.92 24.89
CA THR A 98 -6.56 -24.41 23.52
C THR A 98 -7.22 -23.35 22.62
N PHE A 99 -6.87 -23.35 21.33
CA PHE A 99 -7.53 -22.46 20.36
C PHE A 99 -9.04 -22.70 20.27
N ALA A 100 -9.45 -23.96 20.46
CA ALA A 100 -10.85 -24.39 20.47
C ALA A 100 -11.67 -23.73 21.57
N MET A 101 -11.02 -23.41 22.69
CA MET A 101 -11.63 -22.68 23.80
C MET A 101 -11.47 -21.17 23.59
N LEU A 102 -10.25 -20.68 23.38
CA LEU A 102 -9.93 -19.25 23.40
C LEU A 102 -10.63 -18.46 22.28
N GLN A 103 -10.65 -18.98 21.04
CA GLN A 103 -11.19 -18.24 19.89
C GLN A 103 -12.71 -17.98 20.00
N PRO A 104 -13.57 -18.99 20.21
CA PRO A 104 -15.01 -18.76 20.30
C PRO A 104 -15.43 -18.12 21.62
N THR A 105 -14.65 -18.26 22.70
CA THR A 105 -15.05 -17.77 24.03
C THR A 105 -14.51 -16.40 24.39
N ARG A 106 -13.53 -15.87 23.64
CA ARG A 106 -12.96 -14.54 23.84
C ARG A 106 -14.02 -13.43 23.98
N PRO A 107 -15.15 -13.42 23.25
CA PRO A 107 -16.19 -12.40 23.45
C PRO A 107 -16.92 -12.48 24.80
N PHE A 108 -16.85 -13.60 25.52
CA PHE A 108 -17.56 -13.79 26.80
C PHE A 108 -16.73 -13.38 28.02
N TYR A 109 -15.40 -13.29 27.88
CA TYR A 109 -14.49 -12.95 28.97
C TYR A 109 -13.83 -11.60 28.73
N SER A 110 -13.87 -10.73 29.74
CA SER A 110 -13.05 -9.52 29.77
C SER A 110 -11.78 -9.77 30.59
N VAL A 111 -10.69 -9.12 30.18
CA VAL A 111 -9.38 -9.16 30.85
C VAL A 111 -9.04 -7.77 31.38
N LEU A 112 -7.97 -7.61 32.16
CA LEU A 112 -7.54 -6.27 32.61
C LEU A 112 -7.06 -5.42 31.43
N ILE A 113 -6.19 -6.01 30.61
CA ILE A 113 -5.58 -5.39 29.43
C ILE A 113 -5.63 -6.37 28.25
N ARG A 114 -5.69 -5.84 27.04
CA ARG A 114 -5.72 -6.65 25.81
C ARG A 114 -4.90 -5.99 24.70
N VAL A 115 -4.54 -6.78 23.69
CA VAL A 115 -3.95 -6.27 22.45
C VAL A 115 -4.91 -5.26 21.80
N ASN A 116 -4.35 -4.17 21.25
CA ASN A 116 -5.09 -3.16 20.52
C ASN A 116 -5.86 -3.80 19.34
N PRO A 117 -7.20 -3.73 19.30
CA PRO A 117 -7.98 -4.40 18.25
C PRO A 117 -7.83 -3.67 16.91
N ASP A 118 -7.48 -2.39 16.93
CA ASP A 118 -7.29 -1.55 15.75
C ASP A 118 -5.89 -1.74 15.15
N ASN A 119 -4.97 -2.34 15.91
CA ASN A 119 -3.60 -2.63 15.49
C ASN A 119 -3.12 -4.01 15.97
N PRO A 120 -3.75 -5.11 15.49
CA PRO A 120 -3.50 -6.46 15.99
C PRO A 120 -2.11 -7.01 15.63
N SER A 121 -1.41 -6.40 14.67
CA SER A 121 -0.06 -6.82 14.27
C SER A 121 1.04 -6.33 15.20
N SER A 122 0.73 -5.35 16.06
CA SER A 122 1.71 -4.85 17.03
C SER A 122 1.85 -5.80 18.22
N THR A 123 3.10 -6.09 18.59
CA THR A 123 3.43 -6.97 19.73
C THR A 123 3.52 -6.22 21.06
N SER A 124 3.49 -4.89 21.05
CA SER A 124 3.68 -4.04 22.23
C SER A 124 2.52 -3.07 22.48
N ASP A 125 1.53 -3.01 21.59
CA ASP A 125 0.41 -2.10 21.67
C ASP A 125 -0.74 -2.73 22.48
N PHE A 126 -0.74 -2.47 23.78
CA PHE A 126 -1.77 -2.92 24.71
C PHE A 126 -2.69 -1.77 25.11
N VAL A 127 -3.97 -2.08 25.20
CA VAL A 127 -5.03 -1.16 25.63
C VAL A 127 -5.78 -1.73 26.84
N GLY A 128 -6.40 -0.85 27.61
CA GLY A 128 -7.28 -1.24 28.70
C GLY A 128 -8.56 -1.92 28.19
N ASP A 129 -8.93 -3.03 28.82
CA ASP A 129 -10.22 -3.69 28.59
C ASP A 129 -11.17 -3.42 29.76
N LEU A 130 -11.08 -4.23 30.82
CA LEU A 130 -11.74 -3.95 32.10
C LEU A 130 -11.04 -2.81 32.85
N ALA A 131 -9.72 -2.67 32.70
CA ALA A 131 -8.98 -1.52 33.19
C ALA A 131 -9.19 -0.30 32.27
N LEU A 132 -9.18 0.90 32.84
CA LEU A 132 -9.29 2.15 32.07
C LEU A 132 -8.09 2.36 31.13
N GLU A 133 -6.90 1.97 31.57
CA GLU A 133 -5.64 2.14 30.85
C GLU A 133 -4.62 1.08 31.30
N VAL A 134 -3.55 0.91 30.51
CA VAL A 134 -2.41 0.08 30.91
C VAL A 134 -1.57 0.88 31.92
N PRO A 135 -1.44 0.43 33.17
CA PRO A 135 -0.77 1.21 34.20
C PRO A 135 0.74 1.23 33.98
N LYS A 136 1.37 2.36 34.29
CA LYS A 136 2.82 2.44 34.38
C LYS A 136 3.30 1.66 35.62
N PRO A 137 4.35 0.83 35.50
CA PRO A 137 4.92 0.15 36.65
C PRO A 137 5.48 1.14 37.67
N THR A 138 5.36 0.78 38.95
CA THR A 138 5.98 1.46 40.10
C THR A 138 6.86 0.47 40.86
N ASP A 139 7.59 0.93 41.88
CA ASP A 139 8.52 0.10 42.67
C ASP A 139 9.50 -0.68 41.78
N GLY A 140 10.15 0.02 40.86
CA GLY A 140 11.15 -0.57 39.96
C GLY A 140 10.62 -1.67 39.04
N GLY A 141 9.31 -1.71 38.74
CA GLY A 141 8.72 -2.75 37.88
C GLY A 141 7.89 -3.81 38.60
N ARG A 142 7.83 -3.76 39.93
CA ARG A 142 7.20 -4.81 40.75
C ARG A 142 5.74 -4.55 41.12
N LYS A 143 5.28 -3.30 41.00
CA LYS A 143 3.91 -2.92 41.38
C LYS A 143 3.16 -2.28 40.23
N TYR A 144 2.00 -2.85 39.92
CA TYR A 144 1.04 -2.33 38.94
C TYR A 144 -0.27 -2.00 39.66
N THR A 145 -0.88 -0.86 39.35
CA THR A 145 -2.15 -0.43 39.95
C THR A 145 -3.19 -0.23 38.86
N PHE A 146 -4.14 -1.15 38.76
CA PHE A 146 -5.20 -1.10 37.76
C PHE A 146 -6.41 -0.36 38.31
N ARG A 147 -6.95 0.56 37.52
CA ARG A 147 -8.24 1.20 37.78
C ARG A 147 -9.30 0.54 36.91
N LEU A 148 -10.31 -0.06 37.53
CA LEU A 148 -11.38 -0.74 36.82
C LEU A 148 -12.43 0.26 36.32
N ARG A 149 -13.19 -0.14 35.29
CA ARG A 149 -14.36 0.61 34.82
C ARG A 149 -15.50 0.55 35.83
N ASP A 150 -16.08 1.71 36.15
CA ASP A 150 -17.14 1.83 37.17
C ASP A 150 -18.48 1.21 36.74
N ASN A 151 -18.70 1.04 35.43
CA ASN A 151 -19.93 0.50 34.85
C ASN A 151 -19.81 -0.97 34.42
N ALA A 152 -18.71 -1.65 34.77
CA ALA A 152 -18.53 -3.06 34.43
C ALA A 152 -19.48 -3.94 35.24
N ARG A 153 -20.18 -4.83 34.55
CA ARG A 153 -21.13 -5.78 35.14
C ARG A 153 -20.93 -7.16 34.57
N PHE A 154 -21.14 -8.17 35.39
CA PHE A 154 -21.31 -9.53 34.91
C PHE A 154 -22.62 -9.67 34.14
N TRP A 155 -22.74 -10.76 33.39
CA TRP A 155 -23.93 -11.08 32.60
C TRP A 155 -25.21 -11.19 33.45
N ASN A 156 -25.09 -11.48 34.75
CA ASN A 156 -26.19 -11.52 35.71
C ASN A 156 -26.59 -10.13 36.27
N GLY A 157 -25.86 -9.07 35.91
CA GLY A 157 -26.10 -7.69 36.35
C GLY A 157 -25.29 -7.25 37.57
N GLU A 158 -24.61 -8.15 38.28
CA GLU A 158 -23.77 -7.82 39.42
C GLU A 158 -22.57 -6.96 38.99
N PRO A 159 -22.16 -5.95 39.78
CA PRO A 159 -21.02 -5.12 39.45
C PRO A 159 -19.70 -5.90 39.57
N VAL A 160 -18.77 -5.63 38.66
CA VAL A 160 -17.41 -6.18 38.74
C VAL A 160 -16.59 -5.36 39.73
N THR A 161 -15.90 -6.03 40.65
CA THR A 161 -15.08 -5.40 41.68
C THR A 161 -13.63 -5.88 41.64
N ALA A 162 -12.75 -5.20 42.38
CA ALA A 162 -11.37 -5.63 42.54
C ALA A 162 -11.25 -7.00 43.23
N ARG A 163 -12.25 -7.42 44.03
CA ARG A 163 -12.24 -8.73 44.68
C ARG A 163 -12.39 -9.86 43.66
N ASP A 164 -13.14 -9.65 42.59
CA ASP A 164 -13.36 -10.65 41.54
C ASP A 164 -12.09 -10.87 40.71
N VAL A 165 -11.32 -9.79 40.50
CA VAL A 165 -9.98 -9.88 39.92
C VAL A 165 -9.07 -10.70 40.82
N VAL A 166 -9.00 -10.38 42.12
CA VAL A 166 -8.18 -11.14 43.08
C VAL A 166 -8.60 -12.61 43.14
N ALA A 167 -9.90 -12.90 43.16
CA ALA A 167 -10.43 -14.27 43.16
C ALA A 167 -9.98 -15.04 41.91
N SER A 168 -9.93 -14.39 40.74
CA SER A 168 -9.44 -15.00 39.50
C SER A 168 -7.94 -15.36 39.60
N PHE A 169 -7.11 -14.47 40.15
CA PHE A 169 -5.67 -14.75 40.31
C PHE A 169 -5.34 -15.81 41.36
N ASN A 170 -6.23 -16.04 42.33
CA ASN A 170 -6.03 -16.98 43.44
C ASN A 170 -6.70 -18.35 43.21
N LYS A 171 -7.01 -18.68 41.95
CA LYS A 171 -7.76 -19.89 41.58
C LYS A 171 -6.89 -21.16 41.54
#